data_AF-K0R8K5-F1
#
_entry.id   AF-K0R8K5-F1
#
_cell.length_a   1.000
_cell.length_b   1.000
_cell.length_c   1.000
_cell.angle_alpha   90.00
_cell.angle_beta   90.00
_cell.angle_gamma   90.00
#
_symmetry.space_group_name_H-M   'P 1'
#
loop_
_entity.id
_entity.type
_entity.pdbx_description
1 polymer ?
#
loop_
_entity_poly.entity_id
_entity_poly.type
_entity_poly.pdbx_seq_one_letter_code
_entity_poly.pdbx_strand_id
1 'polypeptide(L)'
;MRTDNDEESCQSWQTKCIAKFNLRPVPPEWAAHVDAGTEPAWRRYFEYRSKIIDASSSSNGGPGDLSEIDSDEGEDFEDEEDLDAKYLQEWKEAMSGRIQDMMHEGCGWPWTPKLETVDWDPYSSFQNRIMSAEYSAHVWSPYAIPHAIALTHSYHKRARWSSMEFGTFWWYRLIDFEREDTIEDDSEDEDEGENDEQDFDLLAMLHGEADETEHSGMKKWTVLCSNQFKDEFLMAEVIDEKNLTQETCDSFRSFLFGAATDNCRTLTCTDKSLWYLIFGSMGTTDLELANDVGEDISKRPIKLAMCDLGWMWRPSDEQRQFLYDQKAQEGRPGEHECDPSKPYDEYWPEGCSWLKYRILKLTNSLGPMSSLYRAPTIKDAYNWSPEWQEEEDSRLAAQATVDEMRNDAERMREFHEADPATALDRMLELFARASGR
;
A
#
# COMPACT_ATOMS: atom_id res chain seq x y z
N MET A 1 -15.54 54.46 3.98
CA MET A 1 -15.37 53.13 4.62
C MET A 1 -14.62 52.27 3.62
N ARG A 2 -13.29 52.24 3.73
CA ARG A 2 -12.45 51.24 3.06
C ARG A 2 -12.44 50.05 4.00
N THR A 3 -13.00 48.95 3.54
CA THR A 3 -13.19 47.70 4.27
C THR A 3 -11.85 46.99 4.45
N ASP A 4 -11.68 46.38 5.61
CA ASP A 4 -10.48 45.71 6.16
C ASP A 4 -9.99 44.47 5.38
N ASN A 5 -10.09 44.43 4.05
CA ASN A 5 -9.72 43.26 3.24
C ASN A 5 -8.27 43.26 2.72
N ASP A 6 -7.46 44.28 3.04
CA ASP A 6 -6.07 44.34 2.56
C ASP A 6 -5.05 43.68 3.53
N GLU A 7 -5.46 43.25 4.73
CA GLU A 7 -4.54 42.61 5.70
C GLU A 7 -4.35 41.08 5.50
N GLU A 8 -5.21 40.40 4.72
CA GLU A 8 -5.01 38.98 4.36
C GLU A 8 -3.88 38.75 3.32
N SER A 9 -3.39 39.83 2.70
CA SER A 9 -2.45 39.79 1.57
C SER A 9 -0.99 39.42 1.95
N CYS A 10 -0.60 39.48 3.23
CA CYS A 10 0.80 39.32 3.64
C CYS A 10 1.14 38.08 4.48
N GLN A 11 0.20 37.16 4.75
CA GLN A 11 0.54 35.94 5.47
C GLN A 11 1.35 34.97 4.60
N SER A 12 2.44 34.44 5.14
CA SER A 12 3.27 33.44 4.46
C SER A 12 2.48 32.16 4.16
N TRP A 13 2.86 31.43 3.11
CA TRP A 13 2.18 30.18 2.75
C TRP A 13 2.31 29.13 3.85
N GLN A 14 3.46 29.07 4.52
CA GLN A 14 3.62 28.21 5.70
C GLN A 14 2.58 28.52 6.78
N THR A 15 2.36 29.80 7.09
CA THR A 15 1.36 30.22 8.09
C THR A 15 -0.05 29.81 7.66
N LYS A 16 -0.38 29.98 6.38
CA LYS A 16 -1.67 29.54 5.82
C LYS A 16 -1.86 28.02 5.92
N CYS A 17 -0.83 27.24 5.61
CA CYS A 17 -0.85 25.77 5.74
C CYS A 17 -1.02 25.32 7.19
N ILE A 18 -0.26 25.92 8.12
CA ILE A 18 -0.37 25.63 9.55
C ILE A 18 -1.79 25.88 10.03
N ALA A 19 -2.39 27.02 9.67
CA ALA A 19 -3.74 27.37 10.07
C ALA A 19 -4.80 26.47 9.41
N LYS A 20 -4.73 26.26 8.09
CA LYS A 20 -5.74 25.48 7.33
C LYS A 20 -5.72 24.00 7.68
N PHE A 21 -4.53 23.42 7.81
CA PHE A 21 -4.37 21.97 7.99
C PHE A 21 -4.01 21.56 9.42
N ASN A 22 -4.03 22.51 10.37
CA ASN A 22 -3.71 22.30 11.78
C ASN A 22 -2.34 21.63 12.00
N LEU A 23 -1.32 22.09 11.27
CA LEU A 23 0.03 21.53 11.36
C LEU A 23 0.71 21.93 12.67
N ARG A 24 1.53 21.02 13.21
CA ARG A 24 2.29 21.27 14.43
C ARG A 24 3.64 21.89 14.14
N PRO A 25 4.18 22.74 15.03
CA PRO A 25 5.58 23.13 14.91
C PRO A 25 6.47 21.89 15.03
N VAL A 26 7.54 21.86 14.22
CA VAL A 26 8.56 20.81 14.32
C VAL A 26 9.22 20.89 15.69
N PRO A 27 9.31 19.79 16.46
CA PRO A 27 10.04 19.74 17.72
C PRO A 27 11.47 20.29 17.58
N PRO A 28 11.93 21.16 18.50
CA PRO A 28 13.24 21.80 18.39
C PRO A 28 14.41 20.84 18.23
N GLU A 29 14.34 19.66 18.84
CA GLU A 29 15.31 18.58 18.72
C GLU A 29 15.42 17.99 17.31
N TRP A 30 14.41 18.17 16.44
CA TRP A 30 14.41 17.68 15.06
C TRP A 30 14.77 18.79 14.07
N ALA A 31 14.76 20.06 14.49
CA ALA A 31 14.96 21.21 13.61
C ALA A 31 16.30 21.18 12.84
N ALA A 32 17.31 20.47 13.34
CA ALA A 32 18.59 20.29 12.64
C ALA A 32 18.52 19.29 11.45
N HIS A 33 17.46 18.49 11.38
CA HIS A 33 17.25 17.41 10.41
C HIS A 33 16.15 17.72 9.39
N VAL A 34 15.42 18.82 9.59
CA VAL A 34 14.23 19.18 8.81
C VAL A 34 14.49 20.48 8.07
N ASP A 35 14.32 20.45 6.76
CA ASP A 35 14.24 21.69 5.99
C ASP A 35 12.93 22.41 6.32
N ALA A 36 13.02 23.70 6.63
CA ALA A 36 11.85 24.52 6.98
C ALA A 36 10.88 24.71 5.80
N GLY A 37 11.35 24.40 4.59
CA GLY A 37 10.60 24.57 3.37
C GLY A 37 10.63 26.02 2.87
N THR A 38 10.82 26.20 1.57
CA THR A 38 10.76 27.49 0.88
C THR A 38 9.30 27.92 0.70
N GLU A 39 9.05 29.23 0.58
CA GLU A 39 7.69 29.74 0.32
C GLU A 39 7.04 29.13 -0.94
N PRO A 40 7.77 28.91 -2.07
CA PRO A 40 7.23 28.16 -3.20
C PRO A 40 6.83 26.72 -2.84
N ALA A 41 7.63 25.99 -2.06
CA ALA A 41 7.27 24.64 -1.63
C ALA A 41 6.00 24.63 -0.79
N TRP A 42 5.87 25.55 0.16
CA TRP A 42 4.66 25.71 0.96
C TRP A 42 3.43 26.07 0.14
N ARG A 43 3.60 26.89 -0.90
CA ARG A 43 2.51 27.19 -1.85
C ARG A 43 2.08 25.93 -2.59
N ARG A 44 3.03 25.18 -3.16
CA ARG A 44 2.74 23.92 -3.87
C ARG A 44 2.06 22.91 -2.96
N TYR A 45 2.54 22.77 -1.72
CA TYR A 45 1.92 21.93 -0.70
C TYR A 45 0.47 22.34 -0.43
N PHE A 46 0.20 23.65 -0.28
CA PHE A 46 -1.16 24.16 -0.06
C PHE A 46 -2.09 23.83 -1.21
N GLU A 47 -1.66 24.14 -2.44
CA GLU A 47 -2.44 23.96 -3.66
C GLU A 47 -2.73 22.46 -3.87
N TYR A 48 -1.69 21.62 -3.81
CA TYR A 48 -1.81 20.17 -3.98
C TYR A 48 -2.69 19.52 -2.91
N ARG A 49 -2.42 19.77 -1.62
CA ARG A 49 -3.21 19.18 -0.53
C ARG A 49 -4.67 19.64 -0.55
N SER A 50 -4.93 20.90 -0.92
CA SER A 50 -6.30 21.40 -1.09
C SER A 50 -7.02 20.67 -2.22
N LYS A 51 -6.37 20.53 -3.40
CA LYS A 51 -6.92 19.78 -4.55
C LYS A 51 -7.32 18.35 -4.13
N ILE A 52 -6.45 17.63 -3.42
CA ILE A 52 -6.74 16.26 -2.97
C ILE A 52 -7.91 16.22 -1.98
N ILE A 53 -7.95 17.13 -0.99
CA ILE A 53 -9.05 17.18 -0.01
C ILE A 53 -10.38 17.50 -0.70
N ASP A 54 -10.39 18.47 -1.62
CA ASP A 54 -11.59 18.89 -2.34
C ASP A 54 -12.11 17.77 -3.26
N ALA A 55 -11.20 17.04 -3.93
CA ALA A 55 -11.54 15.87 -4.75
C ALA A 55 -12.12 14.72 -3.88
N SER A 56 -11.54 14.46 -2.70
CA SER A 56 -12.03 13.43 -1.78
C SER A 56 -13.38 13.78 -1.14
N SER A 57 -13.74 15.06 -1.11
CA SER A 57 -15.03 15.53 -0.60
C SER A 57 -16.12 15.49 -1.67
N SER A 58 -15.75 15.70 -2.94
CA SER A 58 -16.68 15.71 -4.08
C SER A 58 -17.10 14.31 -4.51
N SER A 59 -16.19 13.33 -4.43
CA SER A 59 -16.46 11.91 -4.71
C SER A 59 -17.30 11.22 -3.64
N ASN A 60 -17.38 11.80 -2.45
CA ASN A 60 -18.06 11.22 -1.30
C ASN A 60 -19.60 11.43 -1.32
N GLY A 61 -20.18 11.69 -2.51
CA GLY A 61 -21.63 11.73 -2.75
C GLY A 61 -22.40 12.32 -1.59
N GLY A 62 -22.06 13.54 -1.15
CA GLY A 62 -22.90 14.23 -0.18
C GLY A 62 -24.32 14.17 -0.71
N PRO A 63 -25.31 13.70 0.08
CA PRO A 63 -26.58 13.21 -0.41
C PRO A 63 -27.09 14.22 -1.42
N GLY A 64 -27.01 13.86 -2.70
CA GLY A 64 -27.61 14.65 -3.75
C GLY A 64 -29.04 14.90 -3.30
N ASP A 65 -29.58 16.07 -3.61
CA ASP A 65 -30.97 16.38 -3.38
C ASP A 65 -31.82 15.40 -4.23
N LEU A 66 -31.96 14.16 -3.75
CA LEU A 66 -32.65 13.02 -4.35
C LEU A 66 -34.17 13.18 -4.18
N SER A 67 -34.64 14.40 -3.93
CA SER A 67 -36.03 14.70 -3.63
C SER A 67 -36.95 14.66 -4.86
N GLU A 68 -36.43 14.42 -6.07
CA GLU A 68 -37.21 14.39 -7.31
C GLU A 68 -36.97 13.15 -8.20
N ILE A 69 -36.71 11.98 -7.62
CA ILE A 69 -36.84 10.71 -8.37
C ILE A 69 -38.25 10.16 -8.10
N ASP A 70 -39.15 10.39 -9.06
CA ASP A 70 -40.46 9.77 -9.13
C ASP A 70 -40.29 8.24 -9.12
N SER A 71 -40.66 7.62 -7.99
CA SER A 71 -40.60 6.19 -7.74
C SER A 71 -41.57 5.44 -8.65
N ASP A 72 -41.07 4.89 -9.76
CA ASP A 72 -41.77 3.83 -10.49
C ASP A 72 -41.30 2.48 -9.91
N GLU A 73 -42.26 1.66 -9.46
CA GLU A 73 -42.05 0.41 -8.73
C GLU A 73 -41.33 -0.64 -9.61
N GLY A 74 -40.00 -0.63 -9.62
CA GLY A 74 -39.15 -1.62 -10.28
C GLY A 74 -38.03 -2.08 -9.36
N GLU A 75 -37.98 -3.40 -9.12
CA GLU A 75 -37.06 -4.15 -8.25
C GLU A 75 -35.79 -3.42 -7.78
N ASP A 76 -35.71 -3.19 -6.46
CA ASP A 76 -34.63 -2.56 -5.69
C ASP A 76 -33.26 -3.24 -5.89
N PHE A 77 -32.58 -2.98 -6.99
CA PHE A 77 -31.13 -3.10 -7.04
C PHE A 77 -30.58 -1.83 -6.41
N GLU A 78 -29.94 -1.95 -5.23
CA GLU A 78 -29.13 -0.87 -4.68
C GLU A 78 -28.11 -0.47 -5.76
N ASP A 79 -28.12 0.80 -6.17
CA ASP A 79 -27.21 1.30 -7.20
C ASP A 79 -25.75 1.07 -6.75
N GLU A 80 -24.89 0.53 -7.62
CA GLU A 80 -23.50 0.15 -7.27
C GLU A 80 -22.71 1.33 -6.66
N GLU A 81 -22.99 2.56 -7.10
CA GLU A 81 -22.38 3.79 -6.55
C GLU A 81 -22.64 3.98 -5.05
N ASP A 82 -23.81 3.56 -4.56
CA ASP A 82 -24.15 3.65 -3.14
C ASP A 82 -23.34 2.66 -2.29
N LEU A 83 -22.97 1.50 -2.86
CA LEU A 83 -22.15 0.50 -2.18
C LEU A 83 -20.71 0.98 -2.00
N ASP A 84 -20.14 1.62 -3.01
CA ASP A 84 -18.76 2.13 -2.99
C ASP A 84 -18.59 3.24 -1.96
N ALA A 85 -19.49 4.23 -1.99
CA ALA A 85 -19.50 5.34 -1.05
C ALA A 85 -19.66 4.85 0.39
N LYS A 86 -20.56 3.89 0.61
CA LYS A 86 -20.79 3.27 1.92
C LYS A 86 -19.58 2.50 2.41
N TYR A 87 -18.95 1.70 1.55
CA TYR A 87 -17.73 0.97 1.88
C TYR A 87 -16.59 1.92 2.28
N LEU A 88 -16.34 2.96 1.47
CA LEU A 88 -15.30 3.95 1.76
C LEU A 88 -15.57 4.69 3.08
N GLN A 89 -16.84 5.00 3.38
CA GLN A 89 -17.23 5.63 4.63
C GLN A 89 -16.99 4.72 5.84
N GLU A 90 -17.42 3.45 5.77
CA GLU A 90 -17.20 2.48 6.84
C GLU A 90 -15.70 2.26 7.10
N TRP A 91 -14.90 2.19 6.04
CA TRP A 91 -13.44 2.08 6.16
C TRP A 91 -12.82 3.33 6.82
N LYS A 92 -13.23 4.55 6.42
CA LYS A 92 -12.79 5.81 7.04
C LYS A 92 -13.11 5.83 8.53
N GLU A 93 -14.30 5.39 8.93
CA GLU A 93 -14.73 5.34 10.33
C GLU A 93 -13.91 4.33 11.14
N ALA A 94 -13.74 3.11 10.63
CA ALA A 94 -12.95 2.05 11.27
C ALA A 94 -11.48 2.49 11.48
N MET A 95 -10.86 3.05 10.44
CA MET A 95 -9.48 3.55 10.52
C MET A 95 -9.34 4.75 11.43
N SER A 96 -10.31 5.66 11.46
CA SER A 96 -10.26 6.84 12.34
C SER A 96 -10.23 6.46 13.82
N GLY A 97 -10.95 5.41 14.22
CA GLY A 97 -10.86 4.85 15.57
C GLY A 97 -9.45 4.35 15.87
N ARG A 98 -8.87 3.54 14.98
CA ARG A 98 -7.53 2.96 15.17
C ARG A 98 -6.40 3.98 15.17
N ILE A 99 -6.52 5.04 14.37
CA ILE A 99 -5.55 6.15 14.36
C ILE A 99 -5.41 6.75 15.76
N GLN A 100 -6.52 6.92 16.47
CA GLN A 100 -6.51 7.48 17.83
C GLN A 100 -5.79 6.57 18.83
N ASP A 101 -5.88 5.25 18.64
CA ASP A 101 -5.22 4.27 19.52
C ASP A 101 -3.73 4.10 19.22
N MET A 102 -3.33 4.24 17.95
CA MET A 102 -1.96 3.97 17.50
C MET A 102 -1.02 5.18 17.57
N MET A 103 -1.57 6.39 17.48
CA MET A 103 -0.80 7.63 17.57
C MET A 103 -0.75 8.13 19.02
N HIS A 104 0.37 8.74 19.42
CA HIS A 104 0.47 9.42 20.71
C HIS A 104 -0.62 10.49 20.85
N GLU A 105 -1.09 10.71 22.08
CA GLU A 105 -2.14 11.69 22.37
C GLU A 105 -1.82 13.03 21.75
N GLY A 106 -2.79 13.51 20.96
CA GLY A 106 -2.61 14.66 20.12
C GLY A 106 -1.35 14.51 19.30
N CYS A 107 -1.26 13.57 18.37
CA CYS A 107 -0.45 13.62 17.17
C CYS A 107 -1.34 13.02 16.08
N GLY A 108 -1.89 13.86 15.19
CA GLY A 108 -2.81 13.34 14.18
C GLY A 108 -2.07 12.48 13.16
N TRP A 109 -2.78 11.55 12.53
CA TRP A 109 -2.37 10.90 11.29
C TRP A 109 -3.17 11.54 10.14
N PRO A 110 -2.71 12.67 9.57
CA PRO A 110 -3.45 13.33 8.51
C PRO A 110 -3.31 12.49 7.23
N TRP A 111 -4.43 11.97 6.76
CA TRP A 111 -4.50 11.12 5.59
C TRP A 111 -5.76 11.42 4.78
N THR A 112 -5.71 11.16 3.47
CA THR A 112 -6.82 11.37 2.54
C THR A 112 -7.01 10.12 1.70
N PRO A 113 -7.78 9.13 2.17
CA PRO A 113 -8.04 7.89 1.43
C PRO A 113 -9.05 8.10 0.31
N LYS A 114 -8.88 7.32 -0.75
CA LYS A 114 -9.77 7.26 -1.91
C LYS A 114 -9.86 5.82 -2.40
N LEU A 115 -11.08 5.45 -2.81
CA LEU A 115 -11.33 4.24 -3.58
C LEU A 115 -11.35 4.68 -5.05
N GLU A 116 -10.38 4.23 -5.83
CA GLU A 116 -10.23 4.63 -7.24
C GLU A 116 -11.16 3.81 -8.12
N THR A 117 -11.05 2.49 -8.03
CA THR A 117 -11.88 1.53 -8.76
C THR A 117 -12.21 0.35 -7.85
N VAL A 118 -13.37 -0.26 -8.06
CA VAL A 118 -13.76 -1.49 -7.38
C VAL A 118 -14.66 -2.32 -8.29
N ASP A 119 -14.41 -3.62 -8.33
CA ASP A 119 -15.24 -4.61 -9.02
C ASP A 119 -15.80 -5.57 -7.97
N TRP A 120 -17.11 -5.66 -7.90
CA TRP A 120 -17.84 -6.51 -6.96
C TRP A 120 -18.29 -7.80 -7.65
N ASP A 121 -18.17 -8.96 -7.01
CA ASP A 121 -18.71 -10.23 -7.52
C ASP A 121 -20.25 -10.21 -7.40
N PRO A 122 -21.00 -10.08 -8.51
CA PRO A 122 -22.46 -9.99 -8.44
C PRO A 122 -23.11 -11.37 -8.27
N TYR A 123 -22.35 -12.46 -8.43
CA TYR A 123 -22.86 -13.84 -8.42
C TYR A 123 -22.52 -14.59 -7.12
N SER A 124 -21.70 -14.01 -6.25
CA SER A 124 -21.38 -14.59 -4.96
C SER A 124 -22.64 -14.69 -4.11
N SER A 125 -23.00 -15.91 -3.72
CA SER A 125 -24.03 -16.17 -2.69
C SER A 125 -23.74 -15.46 -1.35
N PHE A 126 -22.49 -15.03 -1.16
CA PHE A 126 -22.08 -14.02 -0.19
C PHE A 126 -22.08 -12.67 -0.92
N GLN A 127 -23.25 -12.04 -1.05
CA GLN A 127 -23.43 -10.72 -1.68
C GLN A 127 -22.32 -9.75 -1.22
N ASN A 128 -21.72 -9.03 -2.18
CA ASN A 128 -20.75 -7.93 -1.99
C ASN A 128 -19.33 -8.39 -1.64
N ARG A 129 -18.75 -9.29 -2.45
CA ARG A 129 -17.32 -9.61 -2.37
C ARG A 129 -16.54 -8.79 -3.39
N ILE A 130 -15.51 -8.07 -2.94
CA ILE A 130 -14.56 -7.39 -3.83
C ILE A 130 -13.76 -8.43 -4.62
N MET A 131 -13.83 -8.37 -5.95
CA MET A 131 -12.99 -9.12 -6.88
C MET A 131 -11.70 -8.36 -7.15
N SER A 132 -11.80 -7.08 -7.51
CA SER A 132 -10.65 -6.19 -7.61
C SER A 132 -10.97 -4.85 -6.99
N ALA A 133 -9.95 -4.17 -6.49
CA ALA A 133 -10.06 -2.80 -6.03
C ALA A 133 -8.71 -2.11 -6.12
N GLU A 134 -8.74 -0.84 -6.50
CA GLU A 134 -7.61 0.05 -6.39
C GLU A 134 -7.92 1.13 -5.36
N TYR A 135 -7.04 1.23 -4.38
CA TYR A 135 -7.10 2.21 -3.32
C TYR A 135 -5.92 3.15 -3.46
N SER A 136 -6.15 4.43 -3.19
CA SER A 136 -5.07 5.41 -3.09
C SER A 136 -5.21 6.20 -1.80
N ALA A 137 -4.09 6.73 -1.31
CA ALA A 137 -4.10 7.66 -0.20
C ALA A 137 -2.88 8.57 -0.22
N HIS A 138 -3.06 9.76 0.35
CA HIS A 138 -1.94 10.61 0.72
C HIS A 138 -1.85 10.68 2.24
N VAL A 139 -0.67 10.36 2.76
CA VAL A 139 -0.31 10.56 4.15
C VAL A 139 0.53 11.83 4.23
N TRP A 140 0.04 12.80 4.98
CA TRP A 140 0.67 14.11 5.11
C TRP A 140 1.56 14.15 6.36
N SER A 141 2.59 15.00 6.37
CA SER A 141 3.24 15.32 7.64
C SER A 141 2.23 15.96 8.62
N PRO A 142 2.15 15.51 9.88
CA PRO A 142 1.39 16.23 10.91
C PRO A 142 2.14 17.46 11.45
N TYR A 143 3.40 17.63 11.08
CA TYR A 143 4.24 18.75 11.45
C TYR A 143 4.33 19.76 10.30
N ALA A 144 4.88 20.93 10.57
CA ALA A 144 5.14 21.98 9.59
C ALA A 144 6.33 21.59 8.70
N ILE A 145 6.15 20.50 7.96
CA ILE A 145 7.08 19.93 6.97
C ILE A 145 6.28 19.73 5.69
N PRO A 146 6.66 20.35 4.57
CA PRO A 146 5.88 20.28 3.34
C PRO A 146 6.20 18.97 2.61
N HIS A 147 5.87 17.82 3.22
CA HIS A 147 6.08 16.48 2.69
C HIS A 147 4.78 15.66 2.73
N ALA A 148 4.64 14.72 1.79
CA ALA A 148 3.58 13.73 1.78
C ALA A 148 4.06 12.40 1.21
N ILE A 149 3.48 11.28 1.65
CA ILE A 149 3.64 9.99 1.01
C ILE A 149 2.36 9.70 0.23
N ALA A 150 2.45 9.55 -1.08
CA ALA A 150 1.38 8.96 -1.87
C ALA A 150 1.52 7.44 -1.83
N LEU A 151 0.39 6.78 -1.64
CA LEU A 151 0.27 5.35 -1.40
C LEU A 151 -0.79 4.79 -2.34
N THR A 152 -0.52 3.64 -2.95
CA THR A 152 -1.49 2.91 -3.77
C THR A 152 -1.51 1.46 -3.34
N HIS A 153 -2.69 0.86 -3.33
CA HIS A 153 -2.88 -0.56 -3.12
C HIS A 153 -3.82 -1.09 -4.20
N SER A 154 -3.33 -2.02 -5.01
CA SER A 154 -4.18 -2.76 -5.95
C SER A 154 -4.37 -4.16 -5.41
N TYR A 155 -5.63 -4.58 -5.35
CA TYR A 155 -6.05 -5.91 -5.00
C TYR A 155 -6.79 -6.51 -6.19
N HIS A 156 -6.48 -7.75 -6.52
CA HIS A 156 -7.15 -8.54 -7.55
C HIS A 156 -7.27 -9.98 -7.07
N LYS A 157 -8.47 -10.54 -7.17
CA LYS A 157 -8.77 -11.93 -6.86
C LYS A 157 -9.96 -12.39 -7.68
N ARG A 158 -9.66 -13.19 -8.70
CA ARG A 158 -10.69 -13.77 -9.58
C ARG A 158 -10.52 -15.28 -9.66
N ALA A 159 -11.53 -16.00 -9.19
CA ALA A 159 -11.58 -17.45 -9.35
C ALA A 159 -12.45 -17.79 -10.56
N ARG A 160 -11.89 -18.51 -11.53
CA ARG A 160 -12.60 -19.12 -12.65
C ARG A 160 -12.67 -20.63 -12.43
N TRP A 161 -13.50 -21.33 -13.20
CA TRP A 161 -13.62 -22.79 -13.11
C TRP A 161 -12.28 -23.53 -13.29
N SER A 162 -11.36 -22.96 -14.06
CA SER A 162 -10.07 -23.57 -14.43
C SER A 162 -8.83 -22.80 -13.97
N SER A 163 -8.97 -21.61 -13.40
CA SER A 163 -7.85 -20.76 -12.98
C SER A 163 -8.20 -19.93 -11.76
N MET A 164 -7.16 -19.51 -11.04
CA MET A 164 -7.29 -18.54 -9.95
C MET A 164 -6.26 -17.45 -10.18
N GLU A 165 -6.76 -16.23 -10.40
CA GLU A 165 -5.97 -15.02 -10.48
C GLU A 165 -5.94 -14.39 -9.09
N PHE A 166 -4.74 -14.07 -8.58
CA PHE A 166 -4.58 -13.34 -7.34
C PHE A 166 -3.34 -12.46 -7.40
N GLY A 167 -3.50 -11.21 -7.02
CA GLY A 167 -2.44 -10.23 -6.91
C GLY A 167 -2.82 -9.15 -5.91
N THR A 168 -1.90 -8.80 -5.02
CA THR A 168 -2.02 -7.65 -4.14
C THR A 168 -0.69 -6.94 -4.08
N PHE A 169 -0.72 -5.63 -4.29
CA PHE A 169 0.48 -4.83 -4.50
C PHE A 169 0.32 -3.53 -3.74
N TRP A 170 1.37 -3.15 -3.04
CA TRP A 170 1.42 -1.89 -2.33
C TRP A 170 2.56 -1.07 -2.92
N TRP A 171 2.25 0.14 -3.34
CA TRP A 171 3.23 1.07 -3.86
C TRP A 171 3.26 2.35 -3.04
N TYR A 172 4.39 3.03 -3.10
CA TYR A 172 4.54 4.34 -2.52
C TYR A 172 5.35 5.28 -3.41
N ARG A 173 5.12 6.57 -3.21
CA ARG A 173 5.89 7.68 -3.76
C ARG A 173 6.08 8.74 -2.69
N LEU A 174 7.33 9.17 -2.49
CA LEU A 174 7.66 10.28 -1.58
C LEU A 174 7.51 11.60 -2.34
N ILE A 175 6.65 12.49 -1.86
CA ILE A 175 6.38 13.80 -2.46
C ILE A 175 7.07 14.86 -1.58
N ASP A 176 8.18 15.37 -2.09
CA ASP A 176 8.96 16.44 -1.48
C ASP A 176 8.64 17.75 -2.20
N PHE A 177 7.92 18.64 -1.54
CA PHE A 177 7.43 19.84 -2.22
C PHE A 177 8.51 20.89 -2.49
N GLU A 178 9.76 20.70 -2.06
CA GLU A 178 10.91 21.46 -2.57
C GLU A 178 11.22 21.10 -4.04
N ARG A 179 10.89 19.86 -4.42
CA ARG A 179 11.22 19.25 -5.69
C ARG A 179 10.00 19.19 -6.59
N GLU A 180 9.98 20.07 -7.59
CA GLU A 180 8.86 20.21 -8.54
C GLU A 180 8.55 18.91 -9.29
N ASP A 181 9.60 18.15 -9.61
CA ASP A 181 9.54 16.84 -10.27
C ASP A 181 8.76 15.80 -9.47
N THR A 182 8.49 16.01 -8.18
CA THR A 182 7.73 15.05 -7.35
C THR A 182 6.22 15.30 -7.31
N ILE A 183 5.73 16.45 -7.82
CA ILE A 183 4.36 16.93 -7.54
C ILE A 183 3.35 16.72 -8.68
N GLU A 184 3.73 16.97 -9.93
CA GLU A 184 2.89 16.75 -11.13
C GLU A 184 2.11 15.43 -11.03
N ASP A 185 0.80 15.59 -11.16
CA ASP A 185 -0.24 14.58 -11.14
C ASP A 185 -0.34 14.02 -12.56
N ASP A 186 -0.41 12.71 -12.73
CA ASP A 186 -0.55 12.07 -14.06
C ASP A 186 -1.93 12.36 -14.72
N SER A 187 -2.72 13.29 -14.16
CA SER A 187 -4.11 13.58 -14.53
C SER A 187 -4.30 14.64 -15.62
N GLU A 188 -3.23 15.22 -16.18
CA GLU A 188 -3.35 16.33 -17.17
C GLU A 188 -3.12 15.90 -18.63
N ASP A 189 -2.82 14.63 -18.90
CA ASP A 189 -2.61 14.11 -20.28
C ASP A 189 -3.83 13.34 -20.85
N GLU A 190 -5.02 13.43 -20.23
CA GLU A 190 -6.27 12.82 -20.74
C GLU A 190 -6.91 13.62 -21.92
N ASP A 191 -6.10 14.16 -22.83
CA ASP A 191 -6.61 14.84 -24.03
C ASP A 191 -6.83 13.80 -25.16
N GLU A 192 -8.07 13.30 -25.21
CA GLU A 192 -8.82 12.93 -26.43
C GLU A 192 -8.29 11.81 -27.35
N GLY A 193 -7.99 10.63 -26.79
CA GLY A 193 -7.82 9.41 -27.58
C GLY A 193 -8.75 8.29 -27.13
N GLU A 194 -9.98 8.22 -27.65
CA GLU A 194 -10.87 7.05 -27.55
C GLU A 194 -10.13 5.80 -28.07
N ASN A 195 -9.53 5.01 -27.18
CA ASN A 195 -8.97 3.71 -27.51
C ASN A 195 -9.37 2.72 -26.41
N ASP A 196 -10.29 1.82 -26.78
CA ASP A 196 -10.87 0.73 -25.99
C ASP A 196 -9.87 -0.38 -25.60
N GLU A 197 -8.59 -0.07 -25.37
CA GLU A 197 -7.51 -1.04 -25.08
C GLU A 197 -6.82 -0.85 -23.71
N GLN A 198 -7.42 -0.13 -22.76
CA GLN A 198 -6.83 0.13 -21.44
C GLN A 198 -6.78 -1.08 -20.48
N ASP A 199 -7.49 -2.18 -20.76
CA ASP A 199 -7.43 -3.41 -19.95
C ASP A 199 -6.07 -4.14 -20.02
N PHE A 200 -5.18 -3.76 -20.96
CA PHE A 200 -3.91 -4.47 -21.17
C PHE A 200 -2.78 -4.05 -20.20
N ASP A 201 -2.81 -2.83 -19.67
CA ASP A 201 -1.71 -2.32 -18.83
C ASP A 201 -1.75 -2.87 -17.39
N LEU A 202 -2.94 -3.15 -16.86
CA LEU A 202 -3.07 -3.77 -15.53
C LEU A 202 -2.48 -5.18 -15.53
N LEU A 203 -2.67 -5.94 -16.61
CA LEU A 203 -2.05 -7.25 -16.77
C LEU A 203 -0.53 -7.16 -16.92
N ALA A 204 0.00 -6.18 -17.65
CA ALA A 204 1.44 -5.95 -17.77
C ALA A 204 2.08 -5.59 -16.41
N MET A 205 1.39 -4.80 -15.58
CA MET A 205 1.80 -4.53 -14.20
C MET A 205 1.70 -5.78 -13.30
N LEU A 206 0.63 -6.58 -13.43
CA LEU A 206 0.45 -7.83 -12.69
C LEU A 206 1.53 -8.87 -13.02
N HIS A 207 2.03 -8.92 -14.25
CA HIS A 207 3.06 -9.90 -14.62
C HIS A 207 4.48 -9.52 -14.17
N GLY A 208 4.67 -8.36 -13.52
CA GLY A 208 5.98 -7.93 -13.04
C GLY A 208 7.00 -7.71 -14.16
N GLU A 209 6.52 -7.60 -15.41
CA GLU A 209 7.33 -7.35 -16.62
C GLU A 209 7.56 -5.85 -16.85
N ALA A 210 7.17 -5.00 -15.90
CA ALA A 210 7.63 -3.62 -15.81
C ALA A 210 9.14 -3.62 -15.51
N ASP A 211 9.91 -3.95 -16.52
CA ASP A 211 11.35 -3.79 -16.59
C ASP A 211 11.66 -2.37 -16.09
N GLU A 212 12.62 -2.22 -15.17
CA GLU A 212 13.07 -0.92 -14.63
C GLU A 212 13.67 0.01 -15.73
N THR A 213 13.43 -0.30 -17.00
CA THR A 213 13.77 0.47 -18.18
C THR A 213 13.14 1.84 -18.12
N GLU A 214 14.02 2.83 -17.95
CA GLU A 214 13.92 4.28 -18.09
C GLU A 214 12.87 4.77 -19.09
N HIS A 215 11.57 4.61 -18.79
CA HIS A 215 10.53 5.40 -19.42
C HIS A 215 10.68 6.83 -18.90
N SER A 216 11.42 7.62 -19.68
CA SER A 216 11.83 8.98 -19.38
C SER A 216 10.62 9.85 -19.05
N GLY A 217 10.47 10.21 -17.77
CA GLY A 217 9.51 11.23 -17.31
C GLY A 217 8.46 10.73 -16.33
N MET A 218 8.12 9.45 -16.32
CA MET A 218 7.13 8.93 -15.36
C MET A 218 7.73 8.80 -13.96
N LYS A 219 7.03 9.34 -12.98
CA LYS A 219 7.48 9.40 -11.58
C LYS A 219 7.49 8.00 -10.99
N LYS A 220 8.69 7.53 -10.62
CA LYS A 220 8.91 6.13 -10.22
C LYS A 220 8.18 5.81 -8.92
N TRP A 221 6.98 5.25 -9.04
CA TRP A 221 6.36 4.48 -7.96
C TRP A 221 7.27 3.34 -7.56
N THR A 222 7.40 3.12 -6.26
CA THR A 222 8.20 2.01 -5.72
C THR A 222 7.27 0.98 -5.12
N VAL A 223 7.39 -0.28 -5.54
CA VAL A 223 6.69 -1.41 -4.91
C VAL A 223 7.19 -1.54 -3.48
N LEU A 224 6.35 -1.29 -2.49
CA LEU A 224 6.65 -1.51 -1.07
C LEU A 224 6.76 -3.02 -0.79
N CYS A 225 5.73 -3.74 -1.18
CA CYS A 225 5.66 -5.21 -1.19
C CYS A 225 4.53 -5.67 -2.13
N SER A 226 4.50 -6.95 -2.44
CA SER A 226 3.40 -7.58 -3.15
C SER A 226 3.24 -9.05 -2.75
N ASN A 227 2.07 -9.60 -2.99
CA ASN A 227 1.81 -11.03 -2.96
C ASN A 227 0.94 -11.40 -4.18
N GLN A 228 1.40 -12.34 -4.98
CA GLN A 228 0.71 -12.77 -6.21
C GLN A 228 0.95 -14.24 -6.47
N PHE A 229 0.18 -14.86 -7.36
CA PHE A 229 0.53 -16.20 -7.84
C PHE A 229 1.61 -16.14 -8.93
N LYS A 230 2.66 -16.95 -8.80
CA LYS A 230 3.68 -17.11 -9.86
C LYS A 230 3.11 -17.68 -11.16
N ASP A 231 2.14 -18.57 -10.99
CA ASP A 231 1.53 -19.39 -12.02
C ASP A 231 0.14 -19.77 -11.51
N GLU A 232 -0.90 -19.43 -12.28
CA GLU A 232 -2.30 -19.79 -12.01
C GLU A 232 -2.48 -21.29 -11.78
N PHE A 233 -1.61 -22.12 -12.36
CA PHE A 233 -1.61 -23.57 -12.18
C PHE A 233 -0.95 -24.01 -10.88
N LEU A 234 0.10 -23.34 -10.39
CA LEU A 234 0.71 -23.73 -9.12
C LEU A 234 -0.03 -23.21 -7.91
N MET A 235 -0.70 -22.06 -8.07
CA MET A 235 -1.23 -21.27 -6.95
C MET A 235 -0.13 -21.01 -5.89
N ALA A 236 1.12 -20.85 -6.35
CA ALA A 236 2.25 -20.55 -5.49
C ALA A 236 2.29 -19.06 -5.23
N GLU A 237 2.01 -18.66 -4.00
CA GLU A 237 2.20 -17.28 -3.57
C GLU A 237 3.68 -16.89 -3.68
N VAL A 238 3.92 -15.82 -4.44
CA VAL A 238 5.19 -15.12 -4.57
C VAL A 238 5.04 -13.82 -3.84
N ILE A 239 5.78 -13.71 -2.75
CA ILE A 239 5.82 -12.53 -1.92
C ILE A 239 7.08 -11.76 -2.28
N ASP A 240 6.92 -10.53 -2.79
CA ASP A 240 8.00 -9.56 -2.86
C ASP A 240 7.95 -8.65 -1.63
N GLU A 241 9.00 -8.66 -0.84
CA GLU A 241 9.16 -7.85 0.37
C GLU A 241 10.45 -7.03 0.34
N LYS A 242 11.07 -6.83 -0.84
CA LYS A 242 12.38 -6.19 -1.02
C LYS A 242 12.45 -4.82 -0.35
N ASN A 243 11.38 -4.04 -0.43
CA ASN A 243 11.31 -2.69 0.14
C ASN A 243 10.56 -2.64 1.47
N LEU A 244 10.07 -3.77 2.00
CA LEU A 244 9.47 -3.86 3.33
C LEU A 244 10.58 -4.18 4.36
N THR A 245 11.33 -3.13 4.73
CA THR A 245 12.53 -3.19 5.58
C THR A 245 12.52 -2.14 6.69
N GLN A 246 13.39 -2.29 7.70
CA GLN A 246 13.57 -1.26 8.73
C GLN A 246 14.12 0.06 8.14
N GLU A 247 14.97 -0.01 7.10
CA GLU A 247 15.50 1.18 6.43
C GLU A 247 14.37 1.99 5.76
N THR A 248 13.44 1.31 5.10
CA THR A 248 12.24 1.96 4.53
C THR A 248 11.36 2.55 5.63
N CYS A 249 11.19 1.86 6.75
CA CYS A 249 10.46 2.37 7.92
C CYS A 249 11.08 3.67 8.46
N ASP A 250 12.40 3.66 8.66
CA ASP A 250 13.15 4.81 9.14
C ASP A 250 13.14 5.96 8.12
N SER A 251 13.15 5.64 6.82
CA SER A 251 12.99 6.60 5.73
C SER A 251 11.61 7.28 5.77
N PHE A 252 10.51 6.51 5.84
CA PHE A 252 9.15 7.06 5.97
C PHE A 252 9.00 7.92 7.22
N ARG A 253 9.54 7.45 8.35
CA ARG A 253 9.52 8.18 9.61
C ARG A 253 10.27 9.50 9.51
N SER A 254 11.49 9.48 8.99
CA SER A 254 12.30 10.68 8.78
C SER A 254 11.64 11.64 7.79
N PHE A 255 11.00 11.11 6.76
CA PHE A 255 10.34 11.91 5.74
C PHE A 255 9.08 12.61 6.28
N LEU A 256 8.21 11.89 6.98
CA LEU A 256 6.95 12.43 7.52
C LEU A 256 7.15 13.29 8.76
N PHE A 257 8.03 12.88 9.68
CA PHE A 257 8.18 13.53 10.97
C PHE A 257 9.48 14.32 11.11
N GLY A 258 10.43 14.14 10.20
CA GLY A 258 11.71 14.85 10.22
C GLY A 258 12.86 14.12 10.91
N ALA A 259 12.60 13.00 11.59
CA ALA A 259 13.63 12.20 12.25
C ALA A 259 13.17 10.74 12.46
N ALA A 260 14.11 9.78 12.43
CA ALA A 260 13.88 8.38 12.82
C ALA A 260 14.55 7.99 14.16
N THR A 261 14.59 8.94 15.09
CA THR A 261 15.16 8.72 16.43
C THR A 261 14.15 8.07 17.38
N ASP A 262 14.64 7.47 18.48
CA ASP A 262 13.77 6.90 19.52
C ASP A 262 12.85 7.94 20.17
N ASN A 263 13.31 9.19 20.26
CA ASN A 263 12.49 10.31 20.72
C ASN A 263 11.33 10.56 19.74
N CYS A 264 11.57 10.49 18.43
CA CYS A 264 10.50 10.58 17.42
C CYS A 264 9.48 9.45 17.59
N ARG A 265 9.94 8.20 17.74
CA ARG A 265 9.06 7.04 17.99
C ARG A 265 8.17 7.24 19.23
N THR A 266 8.75 7.82 20.30
CA THR A 266 8.03 8.09 21.56
C THR A 266 6.99 9.21 21.40
N LEU A 267 7.30 10.26 20.63
CA LEU A 267 6.43 11.42 20.45
C LEU A 267 5.34 11.23 19.37
N THR A 268 5.51 10.25 18.50
CA THR A 268 4.59 10.00 17.37
C THR A 268 3.92 8.64 17.52
N CYS A 269 4.57 7.58 17.08
CA CYS A 269 4.07 6.22 17.12
C CYS A 269 5.24 5.23 17.01
N THR A 270 5.03 3.99 17.43
CA THR A 270 6.03 2.90 17.27
C THR A 270 6.22 2.54 15.79
N ASP A 271 7.28 1.80 15.45
CA ASP A 271 7.49 1.33 14.07
C ASP A 271 6.41 0.33 13.63
N LYS A 272 5.90 -0.49 14.56
CA LYS A 272 4.73 -1.36 14.33
C LYS A 272 3.49 -0.53 13.97
N SER A 273 3.19 0.48 14.78
CA SER A 273 2.08 1.40 14.55
C SER A 273 2.23 2.14 13.23
N LEU A 274 3.43 2.60 12.87
CA LEU A 274 3.69 3.29 11.60
C LEU A 274 3.36 2.39 10.40
N TRP A 275 3.81 1.12 10.41
CA TRP A 275 3.47 0.20 9.33
C TRP A 275 1.97 -0.05 9.21
N TYR A 276 1.27 -0.28 10.33
CA TYR A 276 -0.18 -0.45 10.31
C TYR A 276 -0.91 0.80 9.81
N LEU A 277 -0.42 1.98 10.15
CA LEU A 277 -0.97 3.23 9.63
C LEU A 277 -0.73 3.37 8.12
N ILE A 278 0.46 3.04 7.61
CA ILE A 278 0.76 3.08 6.17
C ILE A 278 -0.16 2.10 5.41
N PHE A 279 -0.20 0.83 5.78
CA PHE A 279 -1.04 -0.17 5.12
C PHE A 279 -2.53 0.07 5.33
N GLY A 280 -2.94 0.55 6.50
CA GLY A 280 -4.32 0.93 6.75
C GLY A 280 -4.75 2.18 5.98
N SER A 281 -3.81 3.06 5.61
CA SER A 281 -4.10 4.30 4.88
C SER A 281 -4.48 4.05 3.42
N MET A 282 -3.88 3.05 2.80
CA MET A 282 -4.09 2.66 1.40
C MET A 282 -5.22 1.65 1.24
N GLY A 283 -6.09 1.49 2.24
CA GLY A 283 -7.17 0.51 2.18
C GLY A 283 -6.63 -0.89 2.37
N THR A 284 -7.38 -1.68 3.12
CA THR A 284 -7.04 -3.09 3.27
C THR A 284 -8.31 -3.89 3.25
N THR A 285 -8.31 -4.92 2.43
CA THR A 285 -9.36 -5.92 2.39
C THR A 285 -9.14 -6.98 3.48
N ASP A 286 -7.97 -6.95 4.16
CA ASP A 286 -7.70 -7.74 5.36
C ASP A 286 -8.42 -7.10 6.54
N LEU A 287 -9.53 -7.73 6.89
CA LEU A 287 -10.31 -7.41 8.06
C LEU A 287 -9.45 -7.32 9.32
N GLU A 288 -8.32 -7.99 9.48
CA GLU A 288 -7.49 -7.92 10.70
C GLU A 288 -6.64 -6.63 10.76
N LEU A 289 -6.23 -6.10 9.59
CA LEU A 289 -5.56 -4.81 9.46
C LEU A 289 -6.53 -3.61 9.60
N ALA A 290 -7.83 -3.80 9.39
CA ALA A 290 -8.86 -2.77 9.57
C ALA A 290 -9.77 -2.95 10.82
N ASN A 291 -9.97 -4.19 11.29
CA ASN A 291 -10.90 -4.60 12.34
C ASN A 291 -10.29 -5.66 13.26
N ASP A 292 -10.19 -5.34 14.54
CA ASP A 292 -9.91 -6.34 15.56
C ASP A 292 -10.61 -5.87 16.82
N VAL A 293 -11.85 -6.30 16.97
CA VAL A 293 -12.46 -6.56 18.26
C VAL A 293 -13.49 -7.65 18.04
N GLY A 294 -13.44 -8.70 18.87
CA GLY A 294 -14.36 -9.84 18.92
C GLY A 294 -15.82 -9.48 19.21
N GLU A 295 -16.42 -8.67 18.35
CA GLU A 295 -17.86 -8.61 18.23
C GLU A 295 -18.33 -9.76 17.34
N ASP A 296 -19.31 -10.48 17.90
CA ASP A 296 -20.15 -11.49 17.26
C ASP A 296 -20.33 -11.21 15.75
N ILE A 297 -19.66 -12.02 14.93
CA ILE A 297 -19.65 -11.97 13.46
C ILE A 297 -21.08 -11.92 12.90
N SER A 298 -22.06 -12.43 13.65
CA SER A 298 -23.48 -12.43 13.28
C SER A 298 -24.18 -11.07 13.34
N LYS A 299 -23.55 -10.01 13.87
CA LYS A 299 -24.18 -8.69 14.10
C LYS A 299 -23.67 -7.55 13.22
N ARG A 300 -22.74 -7.79 12.30
CA ARG A 300 -22.15 -6.71 11.49
C ARG A 300 -23.09 -6.32 10.33
N PRO A 301 -23.47 -5.03 10.16
CA PRO A 301 -24.50 -4.61 9.20
C PRO A 301 -24.10 -4.76 7.73
N ILE A 302 -22.81 -4.91 7.42
CA ILE A 302 -22.33 -5.32 6.11
C ILE A 302 -21.23 -6.33 6.32
N LYS A 303 -21.37 -7.46 5.62
CA LYS A 303 -20.31 -8.44 5.43
C LYS A 303 -19.21 -7.75 4.64
N LEU A 304 -18.32 -7.00 5.30
CA LEU A 304 -16.98 -6.75 4.76
C LEU A 304 -16.40 -8.15 4.59
N ALA A 305 -16.60 -8.74 3.42
CA ALA A 305 -16.36 -10.15 3.18
C ALA A 305 -14.88 -10.40 3.44
N MET A 306 -14.58 -11.49 4.15
CA MET A 306 -13.21 -11.93 4.42
C MET A 306 -12.44 -12.02 3.10
N CYS A 307 -11.66 -10.98 2.81
CA CYS A 307 -10.68 -10.98 1.75
C CYS A 307 -9.36 -11.25 2.43
N ASP A 308 -9.09 -12.53 2.68
CA ASP A 308 -7.79 -12.97 3.16
C ASP A 308 -6.73 -12.46 2.15
N LEU A 309 -5.93 -11.46 2.57
CA LEU A 309 -4.81 -10.94 1.80
C LEU A 309 -3.68 -11.97 1.81
N GLY A 310 -3.73 -12.87 0.83
CA GLY A 310 -2.80 -13.97 0.70
C GLY A 310 -2.93 -15.01 1.83
N TRP A 311 -1.84 -15.70 2.11
CA TRP A 311 -1.84 -16.79 3.07
C TRP A 311 -2.10 -16.31 4.51
N MET A 312 -3.16 -16.83 5.12
CA MET A 312 -3.51 -16.62 6.51
C MET A 312 -3.25 -17.89 7.32
N TRP A 313 -2.36 -17.79 8.31
CA TRP A 313 -2.21 -18.85 9.31
C TRP A 313 -3.29 -18.73 10.37
N ARG A 314 -3.91 -19.86 10.72
CA ARG A 314 -4.80 -19.97 11.89
C ARG A 314 -4.24 -21.02 12.84
N PRO A 315 -3.94 -20.68 14.10
CA PRO A 315 -3.42 -21.65 15.06
C PRO A 315 -4.48 -22.71 15.37
N SER A 316 -4.03 -23.96 15.52
CA SER A 316 -4.84 -25.03 16.11
C SER A 316 -5.17 -24.73 17.58
N ASP A 317 -6.17 -25.42 18.16
CA ASP A 317 -6.54 -25.24 19.58
C ASP A 317 -5.34 -25.45 20.53
N GLU A 318 -4.47 -26.43 20.24
CA GLU A 318 -3.25 -26.70 21.03
C GLU A 318 -2.25 -25.55 20.93
N GLN A 319 -2.01 -25.03 19.72
CA GLN A 319 -1.14 -23.87 19.48
C GLN A 319 -1.71 -22.61 20.15
N ARG A 320 -3.03 -22.44 20.11
CA ARG A 320 -3.74 -21.36 20.79
C ARG A 320 -3.57 -21.44 22.31
N GLN A 321 -3.73 -22.64 22.89
CA GLN A 321 -3.49 -22.84 24.33
C GLN A 321 -2.05 -22.51 24.70
N PHE A 322 -1.08 -22.94 23.89
CA PHE A 322 0.32 -22.61 24.10
C PHE A 322 0.56 -21.09 24.06
N LEU A 323 0.01 -20.38 23.07
CA LEU A 323 0.14 -18.92 22.97
C LEU A 323 -0.49 -18.22 24.19
N TYR A 324 -1.65 -18.68 24.63
CA TYR A 324 -2.34 -18.18 25.83
C TYR A 324 -1.46 -18.35 27.07
N ASP A 325 -0.95 -19.57 27.29
CA ASP A 325 -0.14 -19.92 28.46
C ASP A 325 1.17 -19.13 28.50
N GLN A 326 1.82 -18.91 27.35
CA GLN A 326 3.04 -18.09 27.25
C GLN A 326 2.74 -16.63 27.58
N LYS A 327 1.69 -16.03 26.99
CA LYS A 327 1.29 -14.65 27.29
C LYS A 327 0.93 -14.46 28.77
N ALA A 328 0.22 -15.42 29.37
CA ALA A 328 -0.12 -15.41 30.79
C ALA A 328 1.14 -15.44 31.70
N GLN A 329 2.21 -16.10 31.26
CA GLN A 329 3.49 -16.14 31.98
C GLN A 329 4.31 -14.86 31.82
N GLU A 330 4.21 -14.17 30.68
CA GLU A 330 5.00 -12.96 30.38
C GLU A 330 4.55 -11.72 31.16
N GLY A 331 3.30 -11.67 31.64
CA GLY A 331 2.85 -10.77 32.71
C GLY A 331 3.22 -9.29 32.53
N ARG A 332 3.31 -8.77 31.30
CA ARG A 332 3.65 -7.36 31.05
C ARG A 332 2.38 -6.49 31.08
N PRO A 333 2.25 -5.58 32.07
CA PRO A 333 1.20 -4.56 32.02
C PRO A 333 1.53 -3.55 30.91
N GLY A 334 0.68 -3.44 29.88
CA GLY A 334 0.71 -2.33 28.93
C GLY A 334 0.77 -2.68 27.42
N GLU A 335 0.93 -3.94 27.02
CA GLU A 335 0.80 -4.33 25.61
C GLU A 335 -0.64 -4.80 25.33
N HIS A 336 -1.42 -3.92 24.69
CA HIS A 336 -2.89 -3.94 24.59
C HIS A 336 -3.54 -5.10 23.82
N GLU A 337 -2.82 -6.13 23.36
CA GLU A 337 -3.42 -7.15 22.48
C GLU A 337 -4.01 -8.36 23.22
N CYS A 338 -3.73 -8.55 24.51
CA CYS A 338 -4.39 -9.61 25.29
C CYS A 338 -4.61 -9.17 26.72
N ASP A 339 -5.87 -9.02 27.12
CA ASP A 339 -6.24 -8.94 28.52
C ASP A 339 -6.21 -10.35 29.12
N PRO A 340 -5.23 -10.70 29.99
CA PRO A 340 -5.17 -12.01 30.64
C PRO A 340 -6.35 -12.26 31.60
N SER A 341 -7.26 -11.30 31.77
CA SER A 341 -8.54 -11.49 32.46
C SER A 341 -9.59 -12.23 31.62
N LYS A 342 -9.40 -12.38 30.30
CA LYS A 342 -10.33 -13.12 29.45
C LYS A 342 -10.14 -14.64 29.61
N PRO A 343 -11.23 -15.42 29.79
CA PRO A 343 -11.19 -16.88 29.76
C PRO A 343 -10.55 -17.40 28.46
N TYR A 344 -9.86 -18.55 28.50
CA TYR A 344 -9.29 -19.19 27.30
C TYR A 344 -10.33 -19.37 26.18
N ASP A 345 -11.58 -19.66 26.53
CA ASP A 345 -12.68 -19.83 25.57
C ASP A 345 -13.01 -18.53 24.79
N GLU A 346 -12.57 -17.38 25.28
CA GLU A 346 -12.68 -16.07 24.63
C GLU A 346 -11.35 -15.60 24.01
N TYR A 347 -10.25 -16.31 24.24
CA TYR A 347 -8.96 -16.02 23.63
C TYR A 347 -8.91 -16.67 22.24
N TRP A 348 -9.10 -15.84 21.21
CA TRP A 348 -8.86 -16.23 19.83
C TRP A 348 -7.71 -15.37 19.30
N PRO A 349 -6.45 -15.85 19.30
CA PRO A 349 -5.40 -15.16 18.57
C PRO A 349 -5.91 -15.12 17.12
N GLU A 350 -6.05 -13.90 16.62
CA GLU A 350 -6.43 -13.67 15.23
C GLU A 350 -5.57 -14.52 14.31
N GLY A 351 -6.05 -14.71 13.08
CA GLY A 351 -5.17 -15.18 12.05
C GLY A 351 -3.89 -14.33 12.00
N CYS A 352 -2.87 -14.89 11.38
CA CYS A 352 -1.71 -14.11 11.01
C CYS A 352 -1.58 -14.19 9.50
N SER A 353 -1.99 -13.12 8.82
CA SER A 353 -1.62 -12.92 7.43
C SER A 353 -0.10 -12.81 7.30
N TRP A 354 0.45 -13.19 6.15
CA TRP A 354 1.88 -13.07 5.87
C TRP A 354 2.38 -11.63 6.09
N LEU A 355 1.57 -10.63 5.73
CA LEU A 355 1.91 -9.21 5.88
C LEU A 355 1.97 -8.82 7.37
N LYS A 356 0.97 -9.23 8.16
CA LYS A 356 0.97 -9.04 9.63
C LYS A 356 2.20 -9.69 10.25
N TYR A 357 2.50 -10.95 9.90
CA TYR A 357 3.71 -11.64 10.37
C TYR A 357 4.97 -10.86 10.01
N ARG A 358 5.07 -10.36 8.76
CA ARG A 358 6.26 -9.64 8.30
C ARG A 358 6.48 -8.35 9.06
N ILE A 359 5.44 -7.57 9.27
CA ILE A 359 5.50 -6.33 10.07
C ILE A 359 5.95 -6.65 11.50
N LEU A 360 5.36 -7.67 12.13
CA LEU A 360 5.75 -8.09 13.49
C LEU A 360 7.19 -8.59 13.55
N LYS A 361 7.67 -9.29 12.52
CA LYS A 361 9.06 -9.74 12.43
C LYS A 361 10.03 -8.58 12.33
N LEU A 362 9.77 -7.63 11.43
CA LEU A 362 10.61 -6.44 11.22
C LEU A 362 10.71 -5.59 12.48
N THR A 363 9.60 -5.44 13.18
CA THR A 363 9.49 -4.62 14.38
C THR A 363 9.81 -5.38 15.67
N ASN A 364 10.40 -6.57 15.55
CA ASN A 364 10.77 -7.45 16.67
C ASN A 364 9.63 -7.67 17.69
N SER A 365 8.40 -7.76 17.18
CA SER A 365 7.15 -7.84 17.92
C SER A 365 6.43 -9.18 17.73
N LEU A 366 7.11 -10.21 17.20
CA LEU A 366 6.52 -11.54 16.99
C LEU A 366 6.14 -12.27 18.28
N GLY A 367 6.89 -12.04 19.36
CA GLY A 367 6.70 -12.77 20.61
C GLY A 367 6.71 -14.30 20.41
N PRO A 368 5.84 -15.05 21.13
CA PRO A 368 5.76 -16.50 21.06
C PRO A 368 5.37 -17.06 19.68
N MET A 369 4.70 -16.27 18.84
CA MET A 369 4.26 -16.67 17.50
C MET A 369 5.43 -17.03 16.59
N SER A 370 6.61 -16.45 16.81
CA SER A 370 7.85 -16.77 16.09
C SER A 370 8.21 -18.26 16.11
N SER A 371 7.75 -19.01 17.11
CA SER A 371 7.99 -20.45 17.25
C SER A 371 6.97 -21.34 16.53
N LEU A 372 5.82 -20.78 16.14
CA LEU A 372 4.68 -21.54 15.62
C LEU A 372 4.39 -21.24 14.15
N TYR A 373 4.60 -19.99 13.73
CA TYR A 373 4.33 -19.54 12.38
C TYR A 373 5.59 -19.67 11.52
N ARG A 374 5.44 -20.21 10.31
CA ARG A 374 6.38 -20.01 9.21
C ARG A 374 5.64 -19.39 8.04
N ALA A 375 6.26 -18.40 7.40
CA ALA A 375 5.72 -17.83 6.17
C ALA A 375 5.62 -18.93 5.10
N PRO A 376 4.60 -18.87 4.22
CA PRO A 376 4.50 -19.80 3.11
C PRO A 376 5.73 -19.68 2.21
N THR A 377 6.14 -20.80 1.65
CA THR A 377 7.20 -20.88 0.66
C THR A 377 6.62 -21.47 -0.62
N ILE A 378 7.35 -21.37 -1.74
CA ILE A 378 6.94 -21.99 -3.00
C ILE A 378 6.65 -23.49 -2.87
N LYS A 379 7.29 -24.16 -1.89
CA LYS A 379 7.10 -25.59 -1.60
C LYS A 379 5.74 -25.92 -0.96
N ASP A 380 5.05 -24.90 -0.46
CA ASP A 380 3.72 -25.04 0.15
C ASP A 380 2.59 -24.87 -0.89
N ALA A 381 2.94 -24.57 -2.14
CA ALA A 381 1.97 -24.42 -3.22
C ALA A 381 1.31 -25.76 -3.59
N TYR A 382 0.03 -25.71 -3.94
CA TYR A 382 -0.82 -26.91 -4.09
C TYR A 382 -0.27 -27.91 -5.11
N ASN A 383 0.33 -27.44 -6.21
CA ASN A 383 0.90 -28.28 -7.26
C ASN A 383 2.44 -28.29 -7.29
N TRP A 384 3.10 -27.89 -6.19
CA TRP A 384 4.56 -27.92 -6.16
C TRP A 384 5.11 -29.35 -6.17
N SER A 385 6.15 -29.58 -6.98
CA SER A 385 6.95 -30.80 -6.98
C SER A 385 8.43 -30.46 -7.23
N PRO A 386 9.37 -31.32 -6.80
CA PRO A 386 10.79 -31.16 -7.14
C PRO A 386 11.03 -31.08 -8.65
N GLU A 387 10.29 -31.86 -9.44
CA GLU A 387 10.37 -31.88 -10.90
C GLU A 387 9.93 -30.54 -11.51
N TRP A 388 8.83 -29.98 -11.00
CA TRP A 388 8.38 -28.65 -11.41
C TRP A 388 9.42 -27.57 -11.07
N GLN A 389 10.03 -27.65 -9.87
CA GLN A 389 11.08 -26.71 -9.49
C GLN A 389 12.29 -26.80 -10.43
N GLU A 390 12.69 -28.00 -10.85
CA GLU A 390 13.80 -28.20 -11.80
C GLU A 390 13.47 -27.63 -13.19
N GLU A 391 12.22 -27.80 -13.66
CA GLU A 391 11.73 -27.21 -14.91
C GLU A 391 11.71 -25.68 -14.84
N GLU A 392 11.21 -25.12 -13.73
CA GLU A 392 11.16 -23.68 -13.50
C GLU A 392 12.55 -23.06 -13.36
N ASP A 393 13.46 -23.71 -12.63
CA ASP A 393 14.86 -23.28 -12.51
C ASP A 393 15.55 -23.32 -13.89
N SER A 394 15.25 -24.33 -14.72
CA SER A 394 15.75 -24.43 -16.10
C SER A 394 15.17 -23.32 -16.99
N ARG A 395 13.88 -22.99 -16.83
CA ARG A 395 13.22 -21.89 -17.54
C ARG A 395 13.82 -20.54 -17.16
N LEU A 396 14.03 -20.28 -15.88
CA LEU A 396 14.67 -19.05 -15.38
C LEU A 396 16.13 -18.94 -15.85
N ALA A 397 16.88 -20.04 -15.87
CA ALA A 397 18.24 -20.05 -16.41
C ALA A 397 18.27 -19.75 -17.93
N ALA A 398 17.30 -20.28 -18.67
CA ALA A 398 17.14 -19.97 -20.10
C ALA A 398 16.76 -18.50 -20.31
N GLN A 399 15.84 -17.97 -19.51
CA GLN A 399 15.42 -16.56 -19.56
C GLN A 399 16.59 -15.63 -19.24
N ALA A 400 17.34 -15.90 -18.17
CA ALA A 400 18.53 -15.11 -17.82
C ALA A 400 19.58 -15.10 -18.95
N THR A 401 19.71 -16.21 -19.69
CA THR A 401 20.57 -16.28 -20.88
C THR A 401 20.05 -15.38 -22.01
N VAL A 402 18.73 -15.37 -22.24
CA VAL A 402 18.09 -14.48 -23.23
C VAL A 402 18.26 -13.01 -22.85
N ASP A 403 18.08 -12.67 -21.58
CA ASP A 403 18.23 -11.30 -21.08
C ASP A 403 19.70 -10.84 -21.17
N GLU A 404 20.66 -11.71 -20.87
CA GLU A 404 22.09 -11.44 -21.10
C GLU A 404 22.37 -11.16 -22.59
N MET A 405 21.84 -11.98 -23.49
CA MET A 405 21.99 -11.76 -24.94
C MET A 405 21.34 -10.46 -25.41
N ARG A 406 20.18 -10.09 -24.85
CA ARG A 406 19.49 -8.83 -25.15
C ARG A 406 20.31 -7.64 -24.67
N ASN A 407 20.78 -7.66 -23.43
CA ASN A 407 21.63 -6.62 -22.86
C ASN A 407 22.93 -6.44 -23.65
N ASP A 408 23.56 -7.54 -24.10
CA ASP A 408 24.73 -7.46 -24.96
C ASP A 408 24.40 -6.88 -26.34
N ALA A 409 23.24 -7.21 -26.92
CA ALA A 409 22.79 -6.61 -28.18
C ALA A 409 22.53 -5.10 -28.05
N GLU A 410 21.94 -4.66 -26.94
CA GLU A 410 21.71 -3.23 -26.64
C GLU A 410 23.03 -2.49 -26.44
N ARG A 411 23.97 -3.04 -25.65
CA ARG A 411 25.34 -2.48 -25.52
C ARG A 411 26.06 -2.38 -26.87
N MET A 412 25.89 -3.37 -27.74
CA MET A 412 26.46 -3.34 -29.08
C MET A 412 25.81 -2.25 -29.94
N ARG A 413 24.51 -1.99 -29.79
CA ARG A 413 23.80 -0.90 -30.48
C ARG A 413 24.32 0.47 -30.03
N GLU A 414 24.39 0.71 -28.72
CA GLU A 414 24.95 1.95 -28.15
C GLU A 414 26.40 2.17 -28.62
N PHE A 415 27.19 1.10 -28.67
CA PHE A 415 28.57 1.17 -29.11
C PHE A 415 28.68 1.48 -30.62
N HIS A 416 27.83 0.89 -31.46
CA HIS A 416 27.75 1.20 -32.89
C HIS A 416 27.37 2.66 -33.15
N GLU A 417 26.51 3.24 -32.31
CA GLU A 417 26.14 4.65 -32.38
C GLU A 417 27.27 5.58 -31.94
N ALA A 418 28.17 5.13 -31.06
CA ALA A 418 29.31 5.91 -30.55
C ALA A 418 30.54 5.92 -31.49
N ASP A 419 30.92 4.79 -32.10
CA ASP A 419 32.02 4.70 -33.08
C ASP A 419 31.94 3.42 -33.95
N PRO A 420 31.55 3.53 -35.23
CA PRO A 420 31.37 2.38 -36.13
C PRO A 420 32.66 1.56 -36.37
N ALA A 421 33.84 2.17 -36.22
CA ALA A 421 35.11 1.53 -36.56
C ALA A 421 35.58 0.54 -35.48
N THR A 422 35.30 0.82 -34.22
CA THR A 422 35.68 -0.04 -33.08
C THR A 422 34.66 -1.16 -32.81
N ALA A 423 33.45 -1.05 -33.35
CA ALA A 423 32.36 -1.99 -33.09
C ALA A 423 32.61 -3.37 -33.72
N LEU A 424 33.23 -3.39 -34.90
CA LEU A 424 33.49 -4.62 -35.65
C LEU A 424 34.52 -5.53 -34.96
N ASP A 425 35.58 -4.96 -34.38
CA ASP A 425 36.61 -5.73 -33.68
C ASP A 425 36.06 -6.41 -32.43
N ARG A 426 35.12 -5.78 -31.73
CA ARG A 426 34.51 -6.32 -30.51
C ARG A 426 33.41 -7.34 -30.80
N MET A 427 32.66 -7.18 -31.89
CA MET A 427 31.76 -8.24 -32.39
C MET A 427 32.52 -9.54 -32.66
N LEU A 428 33.69 -9.45 -33.29
CA LEU A 428 34.52 -10.62 -33.58
C LEU A 428 35.02 -11.30 -32.29
N GLU A 429 35.31 -10.52 -31.25
CA GLU A 429 35.73 -11.03 -29.93
C GLU A 429 34.59 -11.73 -29.17
N LEU A 430 33.38 -11.16 -29.17
CA LEU A 430 32.21 -11.79 -28.57
C LEU A 430 31.78 -13.06 -29.31
N PHE A 431 31.85 -13.05 -30.65
CA PHE A 431 31.55 -14.25 -31.45
C PHE A 431 32.56 -15.37 -31.19
N ALA A 432 33.83 -15.04 -30.94
CA ALA A 432 34.84 -16.01 -30.52
C ALA A 432 34.50 -16.62 -29.14
N ARG A 433 34.10 -15.78 -28.16
CA ARG A 433 33.67 -16.26 -26.83
C ARG A 433 32.43 -17.15 -26.89
N ALA A 434 31.38 -16.72 -27.58
CA ALA A 434 30.13 -17.47 -27.69
C ALA A 434 30.30 -18.81 -28.44
N SER A 435 31.25 -18.87 -29.38
CA SER A 435 31.57 -20.11 -30.10
C SER A 435 32.53 -21.04 -29.35
N GLY A 436 32.96 -20.67 -28.13
CA GLY A 436 33.89 -21.46 -27.31
C GLY A 436 35.28 -21.63 -27.95
N ARG A 437 35.72 -20.68 -28.78
CA ARG A 437 37.00 -20.72 -29.50
C ARG A 437 38.04 -19.76 -28.94
#